data_AF-A0A1V9Y5I4-F1
#
_entry.id   AF-A0A1V9Y5I4-F1
#
_cell.length_a   1.000
_cell.length_b   1.000
_cell.length_c   1.000
_cell.angle_alpha   90.00
_cell.angle_beta   90.00
_cell.angle_gamma   90.00
#
_symmetry.space_group_name_H-M   'P 1'
#
loop_
_entity.id
_entity.type
_entity.pdbx_description
1 polymer ?
#
loop_
_entity_poly.entity_id
_entity_poly.type
_entity_poly.pdbx_seq_one_letter_code
_entity_poly.pdbx_strand_id
1 'polypeptide(L)'
;MASTCSKPRVRKSWDALTPIEKATYIAAIELAMDLGYYERFLSMHRENMSNMQAHDTCVFMYWHRQYLVGFENMLRSLKPEFGCITIPYFDYVNDNAKYMTNTCSTIDTCSKILNELGSASSGKQVSVVIGDSLGQDTIDGRCDATAPLGHFVQYQVGTQPADAAMHCVPRGQYNATYFPDAVSFTYIKDILFGSGDVATMNSDIELGPHGYMHITLNGAMYSGFVSPADPIFFSHHSLIDSLNAIYYKCRVAPEGLTDAQKQTDVRSFEGCMVNDAPITANSSIYMRAIVDGATVDVHDETMTQSFFAAVPTKYYELTDNTNLGVNSYSYEFSGLLADLYTNCAQAGLASGSRRRLRDARVPKTARDARGHLQNYIVSTPKADAPHLSKYAKWRAAIVAVAKDLGWSDVAIEEEVFKIVTMFYHDCLPGGLHKASPRALAHWHIVPEESKADAVLASILDGSDPIRLPGWQEINAKYLSCKPRRGHH
;
A
#
# COMPACT_ATOMS: atom_id res chain seq x y z
N MET A 1 32.66 7.20 10.20
CA MET A 1 32.39 7.57 8.79
C MET A 1 31.26 6.68 8.31
N ALA A 2 30.09 7.25 7.99
CA ALA A 2 28.97 6.47 7.46
C ALA A 2 29.37 5.88 6.10
N SER A 3 29.32 4.56 5.97
CA SER A 3 29.45 3.88 4.68
C SER A 3 28.27 4.32 3.80
N THR A 4 28.49 5.28 2.90
CA THR A 4 27.48 5.69 1.92
C THR A 4 27.28 4.54 0.93
N CYS A 5 26.08 3.96 0.91
CA CYS A 5 25.71 2.98 -0.09
C CYS A 5 25.88 3.56 -1.49
N SER A 6 26.76 2.99 -2.31
CA SER A 6 27.00 3.43 -3.68
C SER A 6 25.90 3.01 -4.66
N LYS A 7 25.02 2.09 -4.24
CA LYS A 7 23.89 1.60 -5.04
C LYS A 7 22.70 2.54 -4.92
N PRO A 8 21.89 2.70 -5.99
CA PRO A 8 20.62 3.41 -5.89
C PRO A 8 19.70 2.73 -4.86
N ARG A 9 18.84 3.52 -4.20
CA ARG A 9 17.76 3.00 -3.36
C ARG A 9 16.74 2.31 -4.27
N VAL A 10 16.51 1.02 -4.06
CA VAL A 10 15.48 0.24 -4.75
C VAL A 10 14.58 -0.42 -3.72
N ARG A 11 13.30 -0.03 -3.69
CA ARG A 11 12.26 -0.72 -2.92
C ARG A 11 11.75 -1.91 -3.73
N LYS A 12 11.79 -3.08 -3.12
CA LYS A 12 11.39 -4.37 -3.71
C LYS A 12 10.23 -4.95 -2.93
N SER A 13 9.47 -5.88 -3.53
CA SER A 13 8.50 -6.65 -2.75
C SER A 13 9.26 -7.47 -1.70
N TRP A 14 8.61 -7.74 -0.58
CA TRP A 14 9.18 -8.63 0.44
C TRP A 14 9.61 -9.98 -0.13
N ASP A 15 8.81 -10.54 -1.05
CA ASP A 15 9.09 -11.81 -1.73
C ASP A 15 10.33 -11.75 -2.65
N ALA A 16 10.72 -10.56 -3.11
CA ALA A 16 11.92 -10.33 -3.93
C ALA A 16 13.18 -9.99 -3.09
N LEU A 17 13.05 -9.88 -1.77
CA LEU A 17 14.21 -9.76 -0.89
C LEU A 17 14.91 -11.11 -0.74
N THR A 18 16.24 -11.09 -0.79
CA THR A 18 17.09 -12.21 -0.38
C THR A 18 16.98 -12.44 1.13
N PRO A 19 17.31 -13.64 1.63
CA PRO A 19 17.33 -13.91 3.07
C PRO A 19 18.20 -12.93 3.86
N ILE A 20 19.33 -12.48 3.29
CA ILE A 20 20.21 -11.50 3.93
C ILE A 20 19.54 -10.13 3.99
N GLU A 21 18.89 -9.67 2.92
CA GLU A 21 18.15 -8.40 2.94
C GLU A 21 17.03 -8.40 3.97
N LYS A 22 16.28 -9.51 4.08
CA LYS A 22 15.24 -9.67 5.11
C LYS A 22 15.82 -9.60 6.52
N ALA A 23 16.86 -10.39 6.80
CA ALA A 23 17.52 -10.41 8.11
C ALA A 23 18.08 -9.03 8.48
N THR A 24 18.70 -8.32 7.53
CA THR A 24 19.24 -6.97 7.74
C THR A 24 18.13 -5.95 8.01
N TYR A 25 16.99 -6.04 7.31
CA TYR A 25 15.84 -5.17 7.55
C TYR A 25 15.21 -5.41 8.95
N ILE A 26 15.02 -6.67 9.33
CA ILE A 26 14.50 -7.05 10.64
C ILE A 26 15.43 -6.53 11.75
N ALA A 27 16.74 -6.79 11.65
CA ALA A 27 17.72 -6.33 12.63
C ALA A 27 17.80 -4.80 12.76
N ALA A 28 17.56 -4.07 11.67
CA ALA A 28 17.50 -2.60 11.70
C ALA A 28 16.25 -2.10 12.43
N ILE A 29 15.11 -2.77 12.28
CA ILE A 29 13.89 -2.45 13.03
C ILE A 29 14.09 -2.74 14.51
N GLU A 30 14.63 -3.91 14.87
CA GLU A 30 14.92 -4.28 16.27
C GLU A 30 15.80 -3.20 16.93
N LEU A 31 16.89 -2.80 16.26
CA LEU A 31 17.75 -1.75 16.79
C LEU A 31 17.06 -0.38 16.86
N ALA A 32 16.21 -0.04 15.89
CA ALA A 32 15.43 1.20 15.94
C ALA A 32 14.46 1.22 17.13
N MET A 33 13.86 0.07 17.47
CA MET A 33 13.01 -0.10 18.65
C MET A 33 13.83 0.04 19.94
N ASP A 34 14.95 -0.69 20.04
CA ASP A 34 15.83 -0.66 21.23
C ASP A 34 16.36 0.75 21.54
N LEU A 35 16.64 1.54 20.50
CA LEU A 35 17.16 2.91 20.64
C LEU A 35 16.06 3.96 20.81
N GLY A 36 14.78 3.59 20.79
CA GLY A 36 13.64 4.50 20.91
C GLY A 36 13.30 5.31 19.66
N TYR A 37 14.07 5.17 18.56
CA TYR A 37 13.77 5.83 17.28
C TYR A 37 12.43 5.37 16.71
N TYR A 38 12.08 4.10 16.86
CA TYR A 38 10.83 3.56 16.34
C TYR A 38 9.61 4.19 17.02
N GLU A 39 9.63 4.31 18.36
CA GLU A 39 8.57 5.01 19.10
C GLU A 39 8.51 6.48 18.67
N ARG A 40 9.66 7.13 18.46
CA ARG A 40 9.69 8.53 18.01
C ARG A 40 8.95 8.73 16.69
N PHE A 41 9.10 7.81 15.73
CA PHE A 41 8.33 7.82 14.48
C PHE A 41 6.84 7.54 14.71
N LEU A 42 6.50 6.55 15.53
CA LEU A 42 5.11 6.29 15.95
C LEU A 42 4.46 7.55 16.54
N SER A 43 5.19 8.31 17.37
CA SER A 43 4.68 9.55 17.96
C SER A 43 4.33 10.61 16.92
N MET A 44 5.01 10.64 15.76
CA MET A 44 4.72 11.59 14.69
C MET A 44 3.37 11.35 14.05
N HIS A 45 3.02 10.08 13.87
CA HIS A 45 1.74 9.69 13.30
C HIS A 45 0.59 9.80 14.32
N ARG A 46 0.90 9.64 15.61
CA ARG A 46 -0.05 9.78 16.72
C ARG A 46 -0.34 11.23 17.08
N GLU A 47 0.59 12.15 16.81
CA GLU A 47 0.40 13.58 17.06
C GLU A 47 -0.79 14.10 16.26
N ASN A 48 -1.73 14.76 16.95
CA ASN A 48 -3.06 15.05 16.43
C ASN A 48 -3.04 15.85 15.13
N MET A 49 -2.25 16.92 15.05
CA MET A 49 -2.23 17.79 13.86
C MET A 49 -1.52 17.14 12.68
N SER A 50 -0.46 16.38 12.96
CA SER A 50 0.24 15.54 11.98
C SER A 50 -0.69 14.47 11.41
N ASN A 51 -1.45 13.79 12.26
CA ASN A 51 -2.43 12.78 11.86
C ASN A 51 -3.55 13.36 10.98
N MET A 52 -4.12 14.51 11.38
CA MET A 52 -5.15 15.22 10.61
C MET A 52 -4.68 15.67 9.24
N GLN A 53 -3.38 15.98 9.07
CA GLN A 53 -2.85 16.28 7.75
C GLN A 53 -2.53 15.01 6.96
N ALA A 54 -2.12 13.94 7.64
CA ALA A 54 -1.78 12.67 7.03
C ALA A 54 -2.98 11.94 6.42
N HIS A 55 -4.21 12.19 6.88
CA HIS A 55 -5.42 11.45 6.48
C HIS A 55 -6.60 12.35 6.15
N ASP A 56 -7.49 11.89 5.26
CA ASP A 56 -8.67 12.60 4.77
C ASP A 56 -8.37 13.96 4.14
N THR A 57 -7.19 14.07 3.52
CA THR A 57 -6.76 15.30 2.86
C THR A 57 -6.12 15.02 1.50
N CYS A 58 -6.06 16.06 0.67
CA CYS A 58 -5.35 16.04 -0.62
C CYS A 58 -3.86 15.68 -0.51
N VAL A 59 -3.28 15.71 0.69
CA VAL A 59 -1.85 15.50 0.92
C VAL A 59 -1.48 14.17 1.55
N PHE A 60 -2.47 13.28 1.78
CA PHE A 60 -2.32 11.91 2.28
C PHE A 60 -1.07 11.21 1.72
N MET A 61 -0.97 11.15 0.39
CA MET A 61 0.11 10.43 -0.30
C MET A 61 1.50 11.02 -0.03
N TYR A 62 1.59 12.35 -0.03
CA TYR A 62 2.87 13.06 0.04
C TYR A 62 3.38 13.17 1.48
N TRP A 63 2.47 13.31 2.46
CA TRP A 63 2.81 13.23 3.88
C TRP A 63 3.43 11.87 4.20
N HIS A 64 2.76 10.78 3.78
CA HIS A 64 3.25 9.43 3.98
C HIS A 64 4.56 9.16 3.22
N ARG A 65 4.73 9.70 2.01
CA ARG A 65 6.01 9.60 1.28
C ARG A 65 7.16 10.23 2.07
N GLN A 66 6.99 11.43 2.61
CA GLN A 66 8.04 12.06 3.44
C GLN A 66 8.32 11.24 4.70
N TYR A 67 7.27 10.73 5.36
CA TYR A 67 7.36 9.89 6.54
C TYR A 67 8.17 8.60 6.27
N LEU A 68 7.86 7.89 5.17
CA LEU A 68 8.61 6.70 4.74
C LEU A 68 10.07 7.00 4.43
N VAL A 69 10.36 8.12 3.76
CA VAL A 69 11.75 8.51 3.45
C VAL A 69 12.53 8.82 4.71
N GLY A 70 11.94 9.55 5.67
CA GLY A 70 12.53 9.81 6.97
C GLY A 70 12.81 8.51 7.75
N PHE A 71 11.85 7.58 7.77
CA PHE A 71 12.03 6.30 8.45
C PHE A 71 13.14 5.46 7.81
N GLU A 72 13.20 5.42 6.48
CA GLU A 72 14.28 4.74 5.76
C GLU A 72 15.65 5.39 6.05
N ASN A 73 15.72 6.73 6.10
CA ASN A 73 16.94 7.45 6.46
C ASN A 73 17.40 7.12 7.88
N MET A 74 16.47 7.04 8.83
CA MET A 74 16.74 6.61 10.21
C MET A 74 17.37 5.22 10.21
N LEU A 75 16.72 4.20 9.61
CA LEU A 75 17.24 2.83 9.58
C LEU A 75 18.65 2.75 8.96
N ARG A 76 18.86 3.44 7.84
CA ARG A 76 20.14 3.47 7.13
C ARG A 76 21.26 4.12 7.94
N SER A 77 20.93 4.96 8.91
CA SER A 77 21.91 5.69 9.73
C SER A 77 22.42 4.91 10.94
N LEU A 78 21.67 3.90 11.42
CA LEU A 78 21.94 3.28 12.73
C LEU A 78 23.26 2.49 12.74
N LYS A 79 23.59 1.79 11.65
CA LYS A 79 24.83 1.02 11.49
C LYS A 79 25.33 1.04 10.04
N PRO A 80 26.65 0.91 9.80
CA PRO A 80 27.20 0.83 8.45
C PRO A 80 26.59 -0.28 7.58
N GLU A 81 26.28 -1.45 8.16
CA GLU A 81 25.66 -2.57 7.44
C GLU A 81 24.22 -2.26 6.96
N PHE A 82 23.53 -1.32 7.60
CA PHE A 82 22.17 -0.90 7.25
C PHE A 82 22.15 0.19 6.18
N GLY A 83 23.32 0.76 5.83
CA GLY A 83 23.42 1.92 4.95
C GLY A 83 22.82 1.74 3.55
N CYS A 84 22.53 0.50 3.13
CA CYS A 84 21.87 0.18 1.86
C CYS A 84 20.40 -0.27 1.98
N ILE A 85 19.84 -0.36 3.19
CA ILE A 85 18.45 -0.79 3.38
C ILE A 85 17.49 0.14 2.65
N THR A 86 16.42 -0.46 2.12
CA THR A 86 15.22 0.23 1.66
C THR A 86 14.01 -0.44 2.26
N ILE A 87 12.90 0.31 2.37
CA ILE A 87 11.64 -0.25 2.88
C ILE A 87 11.05 -1.20 1.82
N PRO A 88 10.90 -2.51 2.09
CA PRO A 88 10.21 -3.40 1.18
C PRO A 88 8.72 -3.09 1.13
N TYR A 89 8.04 -3.43 0.03
CA TYR A 89 6.58 -3.32 -0.03
C TYR A 89 5.89 -4.68 0.19
N PHE A 90 4.73 -4.63 0.85
CA PHE A 90 3.83 -5.76 1.01
C PHE A 90 2.99 -5.88 -0.27
N ASP A 91 3.36 -6.77 -1.19
CA ASP A 91 2.72 -6.95 -2.51
C ASP A 91 1.38 -7.72 -2.43
N TYR A 92 0.42 -7.17 -1.68
CA TYR A 92 -0.89 -7.81 -1.54
C TYR A 92 -1.71 -7.83 -2.84
N VAL A 93 -1.33 -7.08 -3.89
CA VAL A 93 -1.97 -7.17 -5.22
C VAL A 93 -1.63 -8.49 -5.91
N ASN A 94 -0.36 -8.89 -5.93
CA ASN A 94 0.03 -10.20 -6.44
C ASN A 94 -0.39 -11.33 -5.49
N ASP A 95 -0.35 -11.12 -4.17
CA ASP A 95 -0.80 -12.14 -3.21
C ASP A 95 -2.31 -12.38 -3.28
N ASN A 96 -3.10 -11.34 -3.53
CA ASN A 96 -4.52 -11.46 -3.76
C ASN A 96 -4.85 -12.35 -4.97
N ALA A 97 -4.02 -12.33 -6.02
CA ALA A 97 -4.19 -13.26 -7.14
C ALA A 97 -3.98 -14.73 -6.74
N LYS A 98 -3.14 -15.03 -5.73
CA LYS A 98 -3.04 -16.38 -5.14
C LYS A 98 -4.37 -16.77 -4.49
N TYR A 99 -5.00 -15.84 -3.78
CA TYR A 99 -6.30 -16.03 -3.14
C TYR A 99 -7.43 -16.26 -4.16
N MET A 100 -7.57 -15.36 -5.12
CA MET A 100 -8.58 -15.45 -6.19
C MET A 100 -8.45 -16.72 -7.04
N THR A 101 -7.25 -17.30 -7.14
CA THR A 101 -7.01 -18.51 -7.94
C THR A 101 -7.02 -19.80 -7.14
N ASN A 102 -7.36 -19.72 -5.85
CA ASN A 102 -7.41 -20.82 -4.88
C ASN A 102 -6.05 -21.52 -4.69
N THR A 103 -4.96 -20.74 -4.67
CA THR A 103 -3.60 -21.21 -4.37
C THR A 103 -3.26 -21.07 -2.88
N CYS A 104 -3.98 -20.19 -2.18
CA CYS A 104 -3.94 -19.96 -0.73
C CYS A 104 -5.35 -19.61 -0.24
N SER A 105 -5.56 -19.54 1.07
CA SER A 105 -6.88 -19.28 1.65
C SER A 105 -6.91 -17.99 2.45
N THR A 106 -6.09 -17.90 3.49
CA THR A 106 -6.00 -16.75 4.40
C THR A 106 -4.80 -15.89 4.07
N ILE A 107 -4.81 -14.62 4.48
CA ILE A 107 -3.78 -13.63 4.12
C ILE A 107 -2.37 -14.10 4.48
N ASP A 108 -2.19 -14.82 5.59
CA ASP A 108 -0.90 -15.35 6.03
C ASP A 108 -0.37 -16.47 5.12
N THR A 109 -1.26 -17.32 4.59
CA THR A 109 -0.90 -18.37 3.64
C THR A 109 -0.62 -17.82 2.24
N CYS A 110 -1.13 -16.64 1.94
CA CYS A 110 -0.89 -15.95 0.68
C CYS A 110 0.38 -15.09 0.72
N SER A 111 0.68 -14.51 1.88
CA SER A 111 1.67 -13.44 2.05
C SER A 111 2.72 -13.80 3.10
N LYS A 112 3.91 -14.18 2.63
CA LYS A 112 5.00 -14.63 3.51
C LYS A 112 5.46 -13.57 4.50
N ILE A 113 5.35 -12.29 4.15
CA ILE A 113 5.73 -11.18 5.04
C ILE A 113 5.01 -11.26 6.40
N LEU A 114 3.78 -11.75 6.45
CA LEU A 114 3.01 -11.87 7.70
C LEU A 114 3.54 -12.96 8.65
N ASN A 115 4.41 -13.85 8.15
CA ASN A 115 5.07 -14.90 8.92
C ASN A 115 6.60 -14.71 9.05
N GLU A 116 7.16 -13.70 8.37
CA GLU A 116 8.59 -13.43 8.36
C GLU A 116 8.94 -12.08 9.01
N LEU A 117 7.96 -11.16 9.10
CA LEU A 117 8.03 -9.91 9.88
C LEU A 117 7.06 -10.03 11.07
N GLY A 118 7.43 -10.88 12.03
CA GLY A 118 6.56 -11.39 13.09
C GLY A 118 5.97 -12.76 12.75
N SER A 119 4.81 -13.08 13.31
CA SER A 119 4.08 -14.33 13.13
C SER A 119 2.60 -14.09 12.86
N ALA A 120 1.98 -14.96 12.06
CA ALA A 120 0.55 -14.93 11.81
C ALA A 120 -0.30 -15.47 12.96
N SER A 121 0.29 -16.24 13.89
CA SER A 121 -0.47 -17.00 14.89
C SER A 121 0.13 -17.04 16.30
N SER A 122 1.41 -16.67 16.49
CA SER A 122 2.07 -16.73 17.81
C SER A 122 1.56 -15.67 18.78
N GLY A 123 1.52 -15.98 20.07
CA GLY A 123 1.15 -15.00 21.09
C GLY A 123 -0.25 -15.17 21.64
N LYS A 124 -0.70 -14.20 22.44
CA LYS A 124 -1.97 -14.29 23.20
C LYS A 124 -2.78 -13.02 23.03
N GLN A 125 -4.10 -13.14 23.12
CA GLN A 125 -4.99 -11.99 23.08
C GLN A 125 -4.73 -11.09 24.29
N VAL A 126 -4.58 -9.79 24.05
CA VAL A 126 -4.37 -8.74 25.05
C VAL A 126 -5.19 -7.50 24.69
N SER A 127 -5.29 -6.59 25.65
CA SER A 127 -5.69 -5.19 25.45
C SER A 127 -4.55 -4.32 25.98
N VAL A 128 -3.96 -3.49 25.14
CA VAL A 128 -2.76 -2.69 25.47
C VAL A 128 -2.99 -1.24 25.11
N VAL A 129 -2.65 -0.33 26.02
CA VAL A 129 -2.60 1.10 25.71
C VAL A 129 -1.27 1.40 25.03
N ILE A 130 -1.31 1.93 23.81
CA ILE A 130 -0.14 2.39 23.05
C ILE A 130 -0.14 3.91 23.01
N GLY A 131 1.00 4.51 23.35
CA GLY A 131 1.19 5.96 23.48
C GLY A 131 1.28 6.41 24.95
N ASP A 132 1.42 7.72 25.12
CA ASP A 132 1.68 8.40 26.39
C ASP A 132 0.93 9.76 26.45
N SER A 133 1.51 10.79 27.06
CA SER A 133 0.91 12.13 27.04
C SER A 133 0.79 12.66 25.60
N LEU A 134 -0.36 13.25 25.26
CA LEU A 134 -0.68 13.77 23.91
C LEU A 134 -0.94 12.70 22.84
N GLY A 135 -1.58 11.60 23.23
CA GLY A 135 -2.19 10.65 22.31
C GLY A 135 -2.00 9.22 22.83
N GLN A 136 -3.10 8.51 23.00
CA GLN A 136 -3.12 7.11 23.42
C GLN A 136 -4.26 6.40 22.72
N ASP A 137 -4.05 5.14 22.39
CA ASP A 137 -5.12 4.28 21.90
C ASP A 137 -5.09 2.92 22.61
N THR A 138 -6.26 2.36 22.89
CA THR A 138 -6.38 1.03 23.49
C THR A 138 -6.58 0.01 22.40
N ILE A 139 -5.60 -0.86 22.24
CA ILE A 139 -5.53 -1.81 21.14
C ILE A 139 -5.76 -3.22 21.65
N ASP A 140 -6.82 -3.83 21.12
CA ASP A 140 -7.09 -5.26 21.29
C ASP A 140 -6.43 -6.06 20.17
N GLY A 141 -5.63 -7.06 20.52
CA GLY A 141 -4.99 -7.91 19.52
C GLY A 141 -4.22 -9.08 20.12
N ARG A 142 -3.70 -9.93 19.24
CA ARG A 142 -2.74 -10.98 19.60
C ARG A 142 -1.37 -10.35 19.79
N CYS A 143 -0.90 -10.28 21.02
CA CYS A 143 0.43 -9.85 21.42
C CYS A 143 1.50 -10.79 20.81
N ASP A 144 2.08 -10.38 19.70
CA ASP A 144 3.12 -11.11 19.00
C ASP A 144 4.50 -10.53 19.35
N ALA A 145 5.35 -11.36 19.93
CA ALA A 145 6.72 -11.01 20.33
C ALA A 145 7.77 -11.59 19.36
N THR A 146 7.35 -12.22 18.26
CA THR A 146 8.26 -12.77 17.26
C THR A 146 9.02 -11.63 16.59
N ALA A 147 10.31 -11.82 16.30
CA ALA A 147 11.18 -10.82 15.69
C ALA A 147 10.53 -10.13 14.47
N PRO A 148 10.55 -8.78 14.39
CA PRO A 148 11.23 -7.84 15.30
C PRO A 148 10.38 -7.38 16.51
N LEU A 149 9.14 -7.87 16.64
CA LEU A 149 8.11 -7.28 17.49
C LEU A 149 8.38 -7.38 18.99
N GLY A 150 9.23 -8.33 19.40
CA GLY A 150 9.67 -8.48 20.80
C GLY A 150 10.43 -7.27 21.35
N HIS A 151 10.96 -6.42 20.47
CA HIS A 151 11.70 -5.20 20.85
C HIS A 151 10.78 -3.99 21.04
N PHE A 152 9.50 -4.11 20.70
CA PHE A 152 8.57 -2.98 20.76
C PHE A 152 8.29 -2.55 22.21
N VAL A 153 8.35 -1.23 22.43
CA VAL A 153 7.95 -0.56 23.67
C VAL A 153 6.83 0.41 23.34
N GLN A 154 5.74 0.34 24.09
CA GLN A 154 4.48 1.02 23.76
C GLN A 154 4.40 2.50 24.17
N TYR A 155 5.46 3.07 24.73
CA TYR A 155 5.54 4.45 25.25
C TYR A 155 6.94 5.02 25.05
N GLN A 156 7.08 6.35 25.16
CA GLN A 156 8.38 7.02 25.07
C GLN A 156 9.38 6.51 26.10
N VAL A 157 10.63 6.34 25.65
CA VAL A 157 11.75 5.95 26.52
C VAL A 157 11.85 6.92 27.71
N GLY A 158 11.83 6.37 28.92
CA GLY A 158 11.96 7.15 30.16
C GLY A 158 10.65 7.66 30.76
N THR A 159 9.51 7.51 30.08
CA THR A 159 8.19 7.91 30.64
C THR A 159 7.59 6.88 31.59
N GLN A 160 8.01 5.62 31.49
CA GLN A 160 7.60 4.52 32.36
C GLN A 160 8.80 3.64 32.72
N PRO A 161 8.72 2.86 33.82
CA PRO A 161 9.73 1.85 34.14
C PRO A 161 9.98 0.89 32.97
N ALA A 162 11.22 0.46 32.76
CA ALA A 162 11.59 -0.40 31.63
C ALA A 162 10.87 -1.77 31.66
N ASP A 163 10.54 -2.28 32.84
CA ASP A 163 9.82 -3.54 33.06
C ASP A 163 8.30 -3.44 32.83
N ALA A 164 7.77 -2.23 32.58
CA ALA A 164 6.37 -2.03 32.21
C ALA A 164 6.10 -2.27 30.70
N ALA A 165 7.14 -2.53 29.91
CA ALA A 165 7.02 -2.69 28.47
C ALA A 165 6.45 -4.08 28.14
N MET A 166 5.49 -4.13 27.21
CA MET A 166 4.83 -5.39 26.82
C MET A 166 5.73 -6.29 25.98
N HIS A 167 6.74 -5.73 25.28
CA HIS A 167 7.66 -6.46 24.41
C HIS A 167 6.93 -7.33 23.37
N CYS A 168 5.88 -6.75 22.79
CA CYS A 168 5.10 -7.35 21.71
C CYS A 168 4.23 -6.29 21.04
N VAL A 169 3.77 -6.58 19.82
CA VAL A 169 2.76 -5.76 19.14
C VAL A 169 1.44 -6.52 19.10
N PRO A 170 0.29 -5.92 19.50
CA PRO A 170 -1.02 -6.54 19.30
C PRO A 170 -1.36 -6.57 17.80
N ARG A 171 -1.58 -7.76 17.23
CA ARG A 171 -1.90 -7.96 15.80
C ARG A 171 -3.23 -8.69 15.60
N GLY A 172 -3.78 -8.63 14.39
CA GLY A 172 -4.91 -9.46 13.99
C GLY A 172 -4.62 -10.97 13.95
N GLN A 173 -5.70 -11.74 13.78
CA GLN A 173 -5.67 -13.20 13.60
C GLN A 173 -5.49 -13.53 12.10
N TYR A 174 -4.27 -13.35 11.59
CA TYR A 174 -4.00 -13.45 10.14
C TYR A 174 -4.32 -14.84 9.55
N ASN A 175 -4.18 -15.89 10.35
CA ASN A 175 -4.51 -17.27 9.98
C ASN A 175 -6.02 -17.59 9.84
N ALA A 176 -6.88 -16.62 10.14
CA ALA A 176 -8.33 -16.71 9.99
C ALA A 176 -8.91 -15.50 9.23
N THR A 177 -8.04 -14.72 8.59
CA THR A 177 -8.39 -13.48 7.89
C THR A 177 -8.22 -13.63 6.39
N TYR A 178 -9.13 -13.03 5.62
CA TYR A 178 -9.17 -13.10 4.16
C TYR A 178 -8.84 -11.75 3.54
N PHE A 179 -8.38 -11.74 2.28
CA PHE A 179 -8.18 -10.47 1.58
C PHE A 179 -9.51 -9.78 1.27
N PRO A 180 -9.58 -8.44 1.40
CA PRO A 180 -10.67 -7.65 0.85
C PRO A 180 -10.54 -7.56 -0.68
N ASP A 181 -11.63 -7.26 -1.39
CA ASP A 181 -11.56 -7.06 -2.85
C ASP A 181 -10.94 -5.73 -3.28
N ALA A 182 -10.81 -4.78 -2.34
CA ALA A 182 -10.15 -3.48 -2.51
C ALA A 182 -8.70 -3.62 -2.99
N VAL A 183 -8.08 -4.77 -2.72
CA VAL A 183 -6.70 -5.06 -3.11
C VAL A 183 -6.59 -5.87 -4.40
N SER A 184 -7.71 -6.22 -5.02
CA SER A 184 -7.70 -6.93 -6.29
C SER A 184 -7.15 -6.04 -7.40
N PHE A 185 -6.47 -6.64 -8.38
CA PHE A 185 -5.94 -5.90 -9.52
C PHE A 185 -7.00 -5.08 -10.26
N THR A 186 -8.23 -5.59 -10.37
CA THR A 186 -9.33 -4.86 -11.02
C THR A 186 -9.68 -3.60 -10.25
N TYR A 187 -9.80 -3.68 -8.92
CA TYR A 187 -10.12 -2.53 -8.08
C TYR A 187 -8.98 -1.49 -8.10
N ILE A 188 -7.72 -1.93 -7.93
CA ILE A 188 -6.55 -1.04 -8.01
C ILE A 188 -6.46 -0.35 -9.38
N LYS A 189 -6.67 -1.09 -10.47
CA LYS A 189 -6.63 -0.53 -11.82
C LYS A 189 -7.70 0.56 -12.00
N ASP A 190 -8.90 0.31 -11.49
CA ASP A 190 -10.03 1.24 -11.57
C ASP A 190 -9.71 2.55 -10.85
N ILE A 191 -9.18 2.49 -9.62
CA ILE A 191 -8.78 3.69 -8.86
C ILE A 191 -7.69 4.49 -9.60
N LEU A 192 -6.65 3.81 -10.09
CA LEU A 192 -5.50 4.51 -10.69
C LEU A 192 -5.84 5.18 -12.02
N PHE A 193 -6.84 4.69 -12.74
CA PHE A 193 -7.09 5.13 -14.12
C PHE A 193 -8.53 5.58 -14.38
N GLY A 194 -9.42 5.47 -13.40
CA GLY A 194 -10.82 5.90 -13.49
C GLY A 194 -11.02 7.39 -13.28
N SER A 195 -10.18 8.04 -12.47
CA SER A 195 -10.29 9.47 -12.17
C SER A 195 -9.48 10.37 -13.12
N GLY A 196 -9.85 11.65 -13.18
CA GLY A 196 -9.21 12.68 -13.99
C GLY A 196 -8.04 13.40 -13.30
N ASP A 197 -8.06 13.43 -11.97
CA ASP A 197 -7.21 14.23 -11.10
C ASP A 197 -6.61 13.39 -9.95
N VAL A 198 -5.58 13.96 -9.32
CA VAL A 198 -4.82 13.30 -8.25
C VAL A 198 -5.55 13.32 -6.91
N ALA A 199 -6.44 14.29 -6.68
CA ALA A 199 -7.18 14.41 -5.42
C ALA A 199 -8.16 13.25 -5.26
N THR A 200 -8.96 12.99 -6.29
CA THR A 200 -9.88 11.84 -6.35
C THR A 200 -9.10 10.53 -6.25
N MET A 201 -8.02 10.38 -7.00
CA MET A 201 -7.17 9.17 -6.93
C MET A 201 -6.58 8.94 -5.54
N ASN A 202 -6.10 9.99 -4.86
CA ASN A 202 -5.58 9.88 -3.50
C ASN A 202 -6.68 9.46 -2.51
N SER A 203 -7.86 10.07 -2.60
CA SER A 203 -9.01 9.72 -1.76
C SER A 203 -9.46 8.28 -1.98
N ASP A 204 -9.56 7.84 -3.24
CA ASP A 204 -9.93 6.47 -3.59
C ASP A 204 -8.90 5.44 -3.10
N ILE A 205 -7.59 5.77 -3.15
CA ILE A 205 -6.54 4.92 -2.58
C ILE A 205 -6.69 4.82 -1.06
N GLU A 206 -6.92 5.95 -0.39
CA GLU A 206 -7.01 6.07 1.06
C GLU A 206 -8.21 5.27 1.62
N LEU A 207 -9.39 5.46 1.04
CA LEU A 207 -10.63 4.81 1.44
C LEU A 207 -10.74 3.36 0.91
N GLY A 208 -10.00 3.04 -0.15
CA GLY A 208 -9.95 1.71 -0.75
C GLY A 208 -8.82 0.85 -0.17
N PRO A 209 -7.78 0.51 -0.95
CA PRO A 209 -6.76 -0.45 -0.57
C PRO A 209 -5.99 -0.09 0.71
N HIS A 210 -5.85 1.19 1.05
CA HIS A 210 -5.23 1.62 2.30
C HIS A 210 -6.10 1.26 3.51
N GLY A 211 -7.28 1.87 3.64
CA GLY A 211 -8.18 1.67 4.78
C GLY A 211 -8.61 0.21 4.95
N TYR A 212 -8.98 -0.48 3.86
CA TYR A 212 -9.37 -1.89 3.96
C TYR A 212 -8.25 -2.81 4.41
N MET A 213 -6.98 -2.53 4.08
CA MET A 213 -5.88 -3.35 4.59
C MET A 213 -5.54 -3.07 6.04
N HIS A 214 -5.65 -1.83 6.52
CA HIS A 214 -5.58 -1.53 7.96
C HIS A 214 -6.65 -2.30 8.75
N ILE A 215 -7.91 -2.25 8.29
CA ILE A 215 -9.01 -3.00 8.89
C ILE A 215 -8.74 -4.51 8.86
N THR A 216 -8.29 -5.02 7.72
CA THR A 216 -7.99 -6.46 7.53
C THR A 216 -6.87 -6.92 8.48
N LEU A 217 -5.81 -6.12 8.64
CA LEU A 217 -4.70 -6.47 9.51
C LEU A 217 -5.07 -6.34 11.00
N ASN A 218 -6.00 -5.45 11.36
CA ASN A 218 -6.52 -5.30 12.72
C ASN A 218 -5.40 -5.13 13.79
N GLY A 219 -5.72 -5.26 15.08
CA GLY A 219 -4.74 -5.01 16.15
C GLY A 219 -4.22 -3.57 16.07
N ALA A 220 -2.92 -3.37 16.17
CA ALA A 220 -2.32 -2.04 16.02
C ALA A 220 -2.65 -1.41 14.66
N MET A 221 -2.63 -2.20 13.58
CA MET A 221 -2.97 -1.73 12.24
C MET A 221 -4.42 -1.24 12.10
N TYR A 222 -5.31 -1.55 13.04
CA TYR A 222 -6.67 -1.00 13.03
C TYR A 222 -6.72 0.50 13.37
N SER A 223 -5.76 1.00 14.15
CA SER A 223 -5.79 2.38 14.65
C SER A 223 -5.25 3.37 13.64
N GLY A 224 -6.04 4.39 13.29
CA GLY A 224 -5.59 5.50 12.44
C GLY A 224 -4.52 6.36 13.09
N PHE A 225 -4.23 6.21 14.39
CA PHE A 225 -3.19 6.97 15.10
C PHE A 225 -1.95 6.13 15.40
N VAL A 226 -2.14 4.88 15.86
CA VAL A 226 -1.02 4.04 16.34
C VAL A 226 -0.69 2.85 15.45
N SER A 227 -1.25 2.77 14.23
CA SER A 227 -0.89 1.73 13.25
C SER A 227 0.61 1.57 12.98
N PRO A 228 1.46 2.62 13.03
CA PRO A 228 2.91 2.42 12.88
C PRO A 228 3.56 1.59 13.99
N ALA A 229 2.86 1.28 15.08
CA ALA A 229 3.37 0.36 16.11
C ALA A 229 3.69 -1.03 15.52
N ASP A 230 2.99 -1.45 14.47
CA ASP A 230 3.30 -2.67 13.71
C ASP A 230 4.23 -2.35 12.53
N PRO A 231 5.43 -2.95 12.43
CA PRO A 231 6.36 -2.76 11.31
C PRO A 231 5.79 -3.09 9.93
N ILE A 232 4.70 -3.87 9.84
CA ILE A 232 4.01 -4.09 8.57
C ILE A 232 3.45 -2.78 7.98
N PHE A 233 3.17 -1.76 8.81
CA PHE A 233 2.72 -0.43 8.40
C PHE A 233 3.60 0.14 7.30
N PHE A 234 4.92 0.11 7.49
CA PHE A 234 5.88 0.68 6.53
C PHE A 234 5.86 -0.08 5.20
N SER A 235 5.62 -1.40 5.24
CA SER A 235 5.54 -2.22 4.02
C SER A 235 4.21 -2.06 3.30
N HIS A 236 3.11 -1.90 4.04
CA HIS A 236 1.79 -1.54 3.52
C HIS A 236 1.85 -0.18 2.82
N HIS A 237 2.33 0.86 3.52
CA HIS A 237 2.46 2.21 2.97
C HIS A 237 3.48 2.30 1.83
N SER A 238 4.51 1.44 1.80
CA SER A 238 5.40 1.33 0.65
C SER A 238 4.70 0.78 -0.59
N LEU A 239 3.69 -0.10 -0.46
CA LEU A 239 2.84 -0.48 -1.60
C LEU A 239 1.94 0.68 -2.02
N ILE A 240 1.29 1.36 -1.06
CA ILE A 240 0.45 2.55 -1.33
C ILE A 240 1.23 3.62 -2.12
N ASP A 241 2.44 3.94 -1.67
CA ASP A 241 3.33 4.88 -2.36
C ASP A 241 3.70 4.42 -3.79
N SER A 242 3.86 3.10 -3.98
CA SER A 242 4.16 2.54 -5.30
C SER A 242 2.98 2.64 -6.29
N LEU A 243 1.74 2.65 -5.79
CA LEU A 243 0.55 2.89 -6.60
C LEU A 243 0.57 4.32 -7.17
N ASN A 244 0.96 5.31 -6.35
CA ASN A 244 1.20 6.67 -6.83
C ASN A 244 2.34 6.73 -7.85
N ALA A 245 3.43 5.97 -7.67
CA ALA A 245 4.51 5.89 -8.65
C ALA A 245 4.03 5.34 -10.02
N ILE A 246 3.12 4.36 -10.02
CA ILE A 246 2.47 3.85 -11.24
C ILE A 246 1.59 4.93 -11.88
N TYR A 247 0.73 5.58 -11.09
CA TYR A 247 -0.11 6.69 -11.54
C TYR A 247 0.72 7.81 -12.18
N TYR A 248 1.75 8.28 -11.48
CA TYR A 248 2.63 9.36 -11.95
C TYR A 248 3.28 9.00 -13.29
N LYS A 249 3.84 7.79 -13.43
CA LYS A 249 4.42 7.32 -14.70
C LYS A 249 3.39 7.30 -15.84
N CYS A 250 2.14 6.97 -15.55
CA CYS A 250 1.10 6.79 -16.56
C CYS A 250 0.36 8.08 -16.93
N ARG A 251 0.20 9.01 -15.98
CA ARG A 251 -0.70 10.16 -16.10
C ARG A 251 0.01 11.51 -16.06
N VAL A 252 1.17 11.59 -15.42
CA VAL A 252 1.88 12.86 -15.17
C VAL A 252 3.18 12.95 -15.97
N ALA A 253 4.04 11.94 -15.87
CA ALA A 253 5.35 11.93 -16.54
C ALA A 253 5.29 12.15 -18.08
N PRO A 254 4.31 11.60 -18.83
CA PRO A 254 4.21 11.82 -20.28
C PRO A 254 3.98 13.28 -20.69
N GLU A 255 3.44 14.10 -19.78
CA GLU A 255 3.15 15.51 -20.04
C GLU A 255 4.40 16.39 -20.00
N GLY A 256 5.49 15.90 -19.41
CA GLY A 256 6.76 16.62 -19.33
C GLY A 256 6.66 17.92 -18.54
N LEU A 257 5.84 17.95 -17.48
CA LEU A 257 5.58 19.14 -16.68
C LEU A 257 6.86 19.72 -16.06
N THR A 258 7.04 21.03 -16.18
CA THR A 258 7.99 21.81 -15.38
C THR A 258 7.53 21.89 -13.92
N ASP A 259 8.42 22.25 -12.99
CA ASP A 259 8.05 22.39 -11.58
C ASP A 259 6.93 23.41 -11.36
N ALA A 260 6.91 24.51 -12.11
CA ALA A 260 5.82 25.49 -12.06
C ALA A 260 4.48 24.88 -12.51
N GLN A 261 4.48 24.01 -13.53
CA GLN A 261 3.28 23.33 -14.00
C GLN A 261 2.81 22.23 -13.04
N LYS A 262 3.73 21.52 -12.38
CA LYS A 262 3.39 20.51 -11.35
C LYS A 262 2.59 21.09 -10.19
N GLN A 263 2.75 22.38 -9.90
CA GLN A 263 2.04 23.06 -8.82
C GLN A 263 0.56 23.34 -9.13
N THR A 264 0.17 23.33 -10.41
CA THR A 264 -1.17 23.73 -10.86
C THR A 264 -1.88 22.68 -11.71
N ASP A 265 -1.18 21.68 -12.22
CA ASP A 265 -1.78 20.59 -12.98
C ASP A 265 -2.51 19.62 -12.02
N VAL A 266 -3.82 19.48 -12.21
CA VAL A 266 -4.70 18.64 -11.37
C VAL A 266 -4.29 17.17 -11.32
N ARG A 267 -3.50 16.70 -12.30
CA ARG A 267 -2.96 15.33 -12.28
C ARG A 267 -1.75 15.21 -11.38
N SER A 268 -1.06 16.30 -11.08
CA SER A 268 0.18 16.33 -10.29
C SER A 268 -0.09 16.72 -8.84
N PHE A 269 -0.83 17.81 -8.63
CA PHE A 269 -1.20 18.31 -7.31
C PHE A 269 -2.50 19.12 -7.38
N GLU A 270 -3.37 18.91 -6.40
CA GLU A 270 -4.57 19.71 -6.20
C GLU A 270 -4.71 20.03 -4.71
N GLY A 271 -4.89 21.32 -4.40
CA GLY A 271 -4.95 21.80 -3.01
C GLY A 271 -6.30 21.54 -2.34
N CYS A 272 -6.31 21.59 -1.02
CA CYS A 272 -7.50 21.38 -0.20
C CYS A 272 -7.46 22.26 1.06
N MET A 273 -8.50 22.17 1.88
CA MET A 273 -8.57 22.83 3.18
C MET A 273 -8.28 21.81 4.29
N VAL A 274 -7.38 22.15 5.21
CA VAL A 274 -7.09 21.34 6.40
C VAL A 274 -7.21 22.26 7.61
N ASN A 275 -8.16 21.96 8.51
CA ASN A 275 -8.46 22.79 9.68
C ASN A 275 -8.64 24.29 9.32
N ASP A 276 -9.51 24.56 8.34
CA ASP A 276 -9.79 25.90 7.79
C ASP A 276 -8.59 26.65 7.20
N ALA A 277 -7.43 25.99 7.03
CA ALA A 277 -6.25 26.54 6.39
C ALA A 277 -6.06 25.95 4.98
N PRO A 278 -5.78 26.77 3.95
CA PRO A 278 -5.53 26.28 2.61
C PRO A 278 -4.16 25.58 2.53
N ILE A 279 -4.16 24.37 2.02
CA ILE A 279 -2.97 23.64 1.62
C ILE A 279 -2.75 23.82 0.12
N THR A 280 -1.60 24.39 -0.22
CA THR A 280 -1.18 24.63 -1.60
C THR A 280 0.02 23.77 -1.93
N ALA A 281 0.38 23.69 -3.21
CA ALA A 281 1.57 22.96 -3.67
C ALA A 281 2.87 23.40 -2.94
N ASN A 282 2.94 24.67 -2.53
CA ASN A 282 4.08 25.29 -1.85
C ASN A 282 3.95 25.31 -0.32
N SER A 283 2.86 24.78 0.25
CA SER A 283 2.77 24.58 1.69
C SER A 283 3.84 23.57 2.13
N SER A 284 4.42 23.77 3.31
CA SER A 284 5.32 22.79 3.91
C SER A 284 4.50 21.67 4.55
N ILE A 285 5.01 20.44 4.48
CA ILE A 285 4.47 19.34 5.28
C ILE A 285 4.53 19.69 6.77
N TYR A 286 3.43 19.44 7.46
CA TYR A 286 3.30 19.52 8.90
C TYR A 286 3.53 18.12 9.49
N MET A 287 4.71 17.92 10.09
CA MET A 287 5.06 16.67 10.73
C MET A 287 5.80 16.98 12.04
N ARG A 288 5.24 16.53 13.16
CA ARG A 288 5.77 16.84 14.49
C ARG A 288 5.87 15.57 15.31
N ALA A 289 6.96 15.42 16.05
CA ALA A 289 7.10 14.37 17.03
C ALA A 289 6.63 14.83 18.41
N ILE A 290 6.23 13.89 19.26
CA ILE A 290 5.96 14.16 20.68
C ILE A 290 7.27 13.92 21.43
N VAL A 291 7.64 14.82 22.34
CA VAL A 291 8.84 14.76 23.18
C VAL A 291 8.48 15.26 24.57
N ASP A 292 8.53 14.40 25.58
CA ASP A 292 8.29 14.77 26.98
C ASP A 292 6.96 15.54 27.17
N GLY A 293 5.92 15.13 26.46
CA GLY A 293 4.60 15.76 26.50
C GLY A 293 4.47 17.10 25.77
N ALA A 294 5.42 17.46 24.91
CA ALA A 294 5.34 18.60 23.99
C ALA A 294 5.46 18.14 22.53
N THR A 295 4.93 18.92 21.58
CA THR A 295 5.10 18.63 20.14
C THR A 295 6.25 19.47 19.58
N VAL A 296 7.14 18.84 18.81
CA VAL A 296 8.32 19.48 18.20
C VAL A 296 8.36 19.13 16.71
N ASP A 297 8.69 20.12 15.86
CA ASP A 297 8.83 19.88 14.43
C ASP A 297 9.95 18.86 14.16
N VAL A 298 9.74 17.92 13.24
CA VAL A 298 10.75 16.88 12.93
C VAL A 298 12.04 17.46 12.34
N HIS A 299 12.02 18.69 11.85
CA HIS A 299 13.22 19.38 11.37
C HIS A 299 13.99 20.09 12.49
N ASP A 300 13.36 20.34 13.64
CA ASP A 300 13.96 21.01 14.79
C ASP A 300 14.30 20.04 15.93
N GLU A 301 13.68 18.86 15.95
CA GLU A 301 13.85 17.88 17.00
C GLU A 301 15.18 17.11 16.87
N THR A 302 15.94 17.03 17.96
CA THR A 302 17.34 16.56 17.97
C THR A 302 17.51 15.15 17.39
N MET A 303 16.60 14.23 17.70
CA MET A 303 16.65 12.84 17.28
C MET A 303 16.31 12.67 15.79
N THR A 304 15.45 13.54 15.23
CA THR A 304 14.81 13.32 13.92
C THR A 304 15.28 14.29 12.83
N GLN A 305 15.78 15.48 13.19
CA GLN A 305 16.23 16.52 12.25
C GLN A 305 17.15 15.98 11.15
N SER A 306 18.08 15.08 11.50
CA SER A 306 19.06 14.55 10.55
C SER A 306 18.44 13.61 9.50
N PHE A 307 17.31 12.99 9.82
CA PHE A 307 16.61 12.06 8.94
C PHE A 307 15.78 12.80 7.87
N PHE A 308 15.35 14.03 8.19
CA PHE A 308 14.51 14.85 7.30
C PHE A 308 15.25 16.02 6.64
N ALA A 309 16.48 16.35 7.08
CA ALA A 309 17.23 17.53 6.63
C ALA A 309 17.35 17.69 5.09
N ALA A 310 17.46 16.59 4.35
CA ALA A 310 17.59 16.60 2.88
C ALA A 310 16.33 16.12 2.15
N VAL A 311 15.22 15.91 2.87
CA VAL A 311 13.96 15.46 2.27
C VAL A 311 13.18 16.71 1.84
N PRO A 312 12.65 16.76 0.61
CA PRO A 312 11.80 17.87 0.17
C PRO A 312 10.63 18.12 1.13
N THR A 313 10.28 19.39 1.34
CA THR A 313 9.22 19.78 2.29
C THR A 313 7.97 20.29 1.60
N LYS A 314 8.03 20.61 0.30
CA LYS A 314 6.89 21.08 -0.48
C LYS A 314 6.20 19.92 -1.18
N TYR A 315 4.87 19.98 -1.25
CA TYR A 315 4.08 18.88 -1.80
C TYR A 315 4.38 18.58 -3.27
N TYR A 316 4.57 19.60 -4.11
CA TYR A 316 4.88 19.38 -5.53
C TYR A 316 6.24 18.70 -5.76
N GLU A 317 7.18 18.84 -4.82
CA GLU A 317 8.51 18.21 -4.91
C GLU A 317 8.43 16.72 -4.58
N LEU A 318 7.37 16.29 -3.89
CA LEU A 318 7.15 14.92 -3.47
C LEU A 318 6.30 14.13 -4.44
N THR A 319 5.86 14.68 -5.58
CA THR A 319 4.99 13.95 -6.53
C THR A 319 5.73 12.84 -7.27
N ASP A 320 7.07 12.93 -7.38
CA ASP A 320 7.91 12.00 -8.12
C ASP A 320 8.95 11.35 -7.19
N ASN A 321 8.76 10.06 -6.89
CA ASN A 321 9.67 9.30 -6.02
C ASN A 321 11.10 9.22 -6.55
N THR A 322 11.30 9.42 -7.86
CA THR A 322 12.60 9.34 -8.51
C THR A 322 13.36 10.67 -8.55
N ASN A 323 12.74 11.76 -8.06
CA ASN A 323 13.29 13.12 -8.07
C ASN A 323 13.16 13.81 -6.69
N LEU A 324 13.71 13.18 -5.65
CA LEU A 324 13.75 13.67 -4.26
C LEU A 324 15.18 14.03 -3.81
N GLY A 325 16.04 14.43 -4.75
CA GLY A 325 17.46 14.67 -4.50
C GLY A 325 18.21 13.40 -4.05
N VAL A 326 19.01 13.50 -2.99
CA VAL A 326 19.77 12.37 -2.41
C VAL A 326 18.88 11.27 -1.80
N ASN A 327 17.59 11.57 -1.61
CA ASN A 327 16.60 10.66 -1.07
C ASN A 327 15.76 9.95 -2.14
N SER A 328 16.03 10.19 -3.42
CA SER A 328 15.33 9.53 -4.52
C SER A 328 15.46 8.01 -4.45
N TYR A 329 14.38 7.28 -4.77
CA TYR A 329 14.34 5.83 -4.79
C TYR A 329 13.54 5.29 -5.98
N SER A 330 13.85 4.07 -6.40
CA SER A 330 13.09 3.32 -7.42
C SER A 330 12.24 2.24 -6.79
N TYR A 331 11.14 1.88 -7.45
CA TYR A 331 10.46 0.62 -7.28
C TYR A 331 10.89 -0.42 -8.33
N GLU A 332 11.09 -1.64 -7.87
CA GLU A 332 11.12 -2.84 -8.72
C GLU A 332 9.74 -3.50 -8.72
N PHE A 333 9.07 -3.51 -9.87
CA PHE A 333 7.75 -4.12 -10.04
C PHE A 333 7.82 -5.49 -10.70
N SER A 334 6.93 -6.39 -10.28
CA SER A 334 6.76 -7.71 -10.89
C SER A 334 5.27 -8.08 -11.00
N GLY A 335 4.97 -9.17 -11.72
CA GLY A 335 3.60 -9.68 -11.83
C GLY A 335 2.57 -8.64 -12.29
N LEU A 336 1.47 -8.52 -11.56
CA LEU A 336 0.34 -7.62 -11.87
C LEU A 336 0.70 -6.14 -11.74
N LEU A 337 1.53 -5.76 -10.76
CA LEU A 337 2.04 -4.40 -10.64
C LEU A 337 2.95 -4.03 -11.83
N ALA A 338 3.76 -4.98 -12.33
CA ALA A 338 4.53 -4.75 -13.54
C ALA A 338 3.65 -4.56 -14.78
N ASP A 339 2.50 -5.26 -14.86
CA ASP A 339 1.52 -5.05 -15.93
C ASP A 339 0.89 -3.65 -15.85
N LEU A 340 0.46 -3.22 -14.66
CA LEU A 340 -0.03 -1.85 -14.42
C LEU A 340 1.01 -0.79 -14.80
N TYR A 341 2.24 -0.92 -14.31
CA TYR A 341 3.31 0.01 -14.62
C TYR A 341 3.63 0.05 -16.13
N THR A 342 3.62 -1.11 -16.79
CA THR A 342 3.95 -1.21 -18.22
C THR A 342 2.84 -0.64 -19.10
N ASN A 343 1.61 -1.08 -18.87
CA ASN A 343 0.50 -0.91 -19.80
C ASN A 343 -0.53 0.13 -19.33
N CYS A 344 -0.40 0.68 -18.11
CA CYS A 344 -1.31 1.69 -17.58
C CYS A 344 -2.78 1.23 -17.68
N ALA A 345 -3.69 2.09 -18.16
CA ALA A 345 -5.10 1.76 -18.39
C ALA A 345 -5.32 0.55 -19.35
N GLN A 346 -4.31 0.16 -20.14
CA GLN A 346 -4.36 -0.99 -21.05
C GLN A 346 -3.93 -2.32 -20.39
N ALA A 347 -3.49 -2.30 -19.13
CA ALA A 347 -3.11 -3.50 -18.38
C ALA A 347 -4.28 -4.50 -18.34
N GLY A 348 -4.00 -5.78 -18.58
CA GLY A 348 -5.02 -6.83 -18.61
C GLY A 348 -6.07 -6.76 -19.75
N LEU A 349 -5.98 -5.84 -20.71
CA LEU A 349 -6.91 -5.73 -21.85
C LEU A 349 -6.39 -6.35 -23.16
N ALA A 350 -5.16 -6.86 -23.16
CA ALA A 350 -4.61 -7.51 -24.35
C ALA A 350 -5.25 -8.89 -24.58
N SER A 351 -6.06 -9.05 -25.63
CA SER A 351 -6.48 -10.37 -26.11
C SER A 351 -5.28 -11.12 -26.68
N GLY A 352 -5.18 -12.42 -26.41
CA GLY A 352 -4.02 -13.21 -26.78
C GLY A 352 -3.78 -13.31 -28.29
N SER A 353 -3.00 -12.39 -28.87
CA SER A 353 -2.13 -12.60 -30.03
C SER A 353 -1.30 -11.33 -30.30
N ARG A 354 0.03 -11.46 -30.20
CA ARG A 354 1.02 -10.59 -30.86
C ARG A 354 0.81 -9.07 -30.77
N ARG A 355 1.04 -8.52 -29.58
CA ARG A 355 2.21 -7.64 -29.49
C ARG A 355 3.21 -8.37 -28.61
N ARG A 356 4.34 -8.76 -29.23
CA ARG A 356 5.62 -8.45 -28.63
C ARG A 356 5.46 -7.02 -28.11
N LEU A 357 5.16 -6.88 -26.81
CA LEU A 357 5.43 -5.66 -26.11
C LEU A 357 6.83 -5.29 -26.56
N ARG A 358 6.98 -4.04 -26.95
CA ARG A 358 8.30 -3.45 -27.06
C ARG A 358 8.91 -3.58 -25.65
N ASP A 359 9.51 -4.73 -25.36
CA ASP A 359 10.30 -4.99 -24.16
C ASP A 359 11.42 -3.93 -24.07
N ALA A 360 11.75 -3.31 -25.21
CA ALA A 360 12.63 -2.16 -25.37
C ALA A 360 12.11 -0.81 -24.83
N ARG A 361 10.87 -0.66 -24.34
CA ARG A 361 10.37 0.65 -23.82
C ARG A 361 10.10 0.68 -22.32
N VAL A 362 10.11 -0.44 -21.62
CA VAL A 362 9.92 -0.44 -20.17
C VAL A 362 11.27 -0.60 -19.49
N PRO A 363 11.64 0.29 -18.56
CA PRO A 363 12.87 0.16 -17.80
C PRO A 363 13.03 -1.22 -17.17
N LYS A 364 14.26 -1.76 -17.22
CA LYS A 364 14.67 -3.02 -16.57
C LYS A 364 15.72 -2.80 -15.48
N THR A 365 16.12 -1.55 -15.26
CA THR A 365 17.15 -1.14 -14.32
C THR A 365 16.74 0.16 -13.64
N ALA A 366 17.19 0.35 -12.41
CA ALA A 366 16.89 1.53 -11.59
C ALA A 366 17.42 2.85 -12.19
N ARG A 367 18.34 2.80 -13.16
CA ARG A 367 18.84 4.00 -13.87
C ARG A 367 18.61 3.90 -15.38
N ASP A 368 18.31 5.04 -15.99
CA ASP A 368 18.23 5.20 -17.44
C ASP A 368 19.63 5.34 -18.08
N ALA A 369 19.68 5.46 -19.41
CA ALA A 369 20.93 5.62 -20.15
C ALA A 369 21.69 6.93 -19.83
N ARG A 370 21.03 7.91 -19.20
CA ARG A 370 21.61 9.19 -18.76
C ARG A 370 21.98 9.17 -17.28
N GLY A 371 21.73 8.06 -16.58
CA GLY A 371 22.01 7.89 -15.16
C GLY A 371 20.90 8.40 -14.24
N HIS A 372 19.78 8.90 -14.76
CA HIS A 372 18.64 9.31 -13.95
C HIS A 372 17.94 8.11 -13.34
N LEU A 373 17.44 8.28 -12.12
CA LEU A 373 16.72 7.22 -11.43
C LEU A 373 15.35 6.99 -12.09
N GLN A 374 14.90 5.74 -12.16
CA GLN A 374 13.61 5.37 -12.72
C GLN A 374 13.07 4.10 -12.06
N ASN A 375 11.74 3.98 -11.96
CA ASN A 375 11.09 2.72 -11.57
C ASN A 375 11.21 1.71 -12.72
N TYR A 376 11.28 0.42 -12.42
CA TYR A 376 11.54 -0.61 -13.42
C TYR A 376 10.78 -1.92 -13.15
N ILE A 377 10.74 -2.79 -14.15
CA ILE A 377 10.09 -4.10 -14.04
C ILE A 377 11.11 -5.22 -14.10
N VAL A 378 10.79 -6.32 -13.41
CA VAL A 378 11.45 -7.61 -13.56
C VAL A 378 10.44 -8.65 -14.03
N SER A 379 10.93 -9.59 -14.85
CA SER A 379 10.10 -10.69 -15.34
C SER A 379 9.92 -11.73 -14.24
N THR A 380 8.69 -12.11 -13.94
CA THR A 380 8.38 -13.26 -13.08
C THR A 380 8.27 -14.51 -13.96
N PRO A 381 9.14 -15.52 -13.80
CA PRO A 381 9.02 -16.77 -14.56
C PRO A 381 7.67 -17.43 -14.29
N LYS A 382 7.01 -17.94 -15.34
CA LYS A 382 5.68 -18.59 -15.20
C LYS A 382 5.67 -19.78 -14.25
N ALA A 383 6.80 -20.49 -14.14
CA ALA A 383 6.96 -21.62 -13.23
C ALA A 383 6.87 -21.18 -11.76
N ASP A 384 7.31 -19.96 -11.45
CA ASP A 384 7.40 -19.44 -10.10
C ASP A 384 6.08 -18.76 -9.66
N ALA A 385 5.19 -18.44 -10.61
CA ALA A 385 3.93 -17.76 -10.35
C ALA A 385 2.75 -18.32 -11.19
N PRO A 386 2.35 -19.59 -11.00
CA PRO A 386 1.25 -20.21 -11.75
C PRO A 386 -0.10 -19.51 -11.52
N HIS A 387 -0.32 -18.93 -10.33
CA HIS A 387 -1.50 -18.13 -10.00
C HIS A 387 -1.66 -16.92 -10.93
N LEU A 388 -0.58 -16.17 -11.19
CA LEU A 388 -0.60 -15.03 -12.12
C LEU A 388 -0.95 -15.46 -13.55
N SER A 389 -0.42 -16.60 -14.00
CA SER A 389 -0.75 -17.18 -15.30
C SER A 389 -2.23 -17.58 -15.39
N LYS A 390 -2.80 -18.13 -14.30
CA LYS A 390 -4.22 -18.51 -14.22
C LYS A 390 -5.11 -17.26 -14.26
N TYR A 391 -4.79 -16.25 -13.46
CA TYR A 391 -5.51 -14.96 -13.44
C TYR A 391 -5.44 -14.23 -14.79
N ALA A 392 -4.26 -14.16 -15.41
CA ALA A 392 -4.10 -13.54 -16.73
C ALA A 392 -4.91 -14.26 -17.82
N LYS A 393 -4.97 -15.60 -17.79
CA LYS A 393 -5.80 -16.38 -18.71
C LYS A 393 -7.29 -16.19 -18.48
N TRP A 394 -7.72 -16.09 -17.22
CA TRP A 394 -9.10 -15.76 -16.87
C TRP A 394 -9.49 -14.42 -17.48
N ARG A 395 -8.71 -13.36 -17.19
CA ARG A 395 -8.99 -12.01 -17.68
C ARG A 395 -8.97 -11.95 -19.21
N ALA A 396 -7.97 -12.59 -19.85
CA ALA A 396 -7.90 -12.65 -21.31
C ALA A 396 -9.10 -13.36 -21.95
N ALA A 397 -9.68 -14.36 -21.29
CA ALA A 397 -10.89 -15.04 -21.78
C ALA A 397 -12.13 -14.12 -21.72
N ILE A 398 -12.31 -13.40 -20.61
CA ILE A 398 -13.37 -12.38 -20.47
C ILE A 398 -13.24 -11.31 -21.55
N VAL A 399 -12.03 -10.73 -21.68
CA VAL A 399 -11.74 -9.69 -22.66
C VAL A 399 -11.96 -10.18 -24.10
N ALA A 400 -11.56 -11.41 -24.42
CA ALA A 400 -11.75 -11.97 -25.76
C ALA A 400 -13.24 -12.04 -26.14
N VAL A 401 -14.09 -12.58 -25.25
CA VAL A 401 -15.54 -12.64 -25.50
C VAL A 401 -16.13 -11.25 -25.70
N ALA A 402 -15.78 -10.30 -24.84
CA ALA A 402 -16.31 -8.95 -24.93
C ALA A 402 -15.84 -8.20 -26.21
N LYS A 403 -14.58 -8.43 -26.62
CA LYS A 403 -14.04 -7.88 -27.87
C LYS A 403 -14.71 -8.46 -29.11
N ASP A 404 -15.02 -9.75 -29.10
CA ASP A 404 -15.76 -10.41 -30.19
C ASP A 404 -17.19 -9.86 -30.31
N LEU A 405 -17.76 -9.38 -29.19
CA LEU A 405 -19.05 -8.65 -29.15
C LEU A 405 -18.94 -7.16 -29.49
N GLY A 406 -17.74 -6.67 -29.83
CA GLY A 406 -17.51 -5.27 -30.23
C GLY A 406 -17.50 -4.27 -29.07
N TRP A 407 -17.30 -4.70 -27.82
CA TRP A 407 -17.31 -3.80 -26.67
C TRP A 407 -16.06 -2.89 -26.62
N SER A 408 -16.27 -1.67 -26.14
CA SER A 408 -15.19 -0.71 -25.86
C SER A 408 -14.34 -1.19 -24.68
N ASP A 409 -13.09 -0.70 -24.57
CA ASP A 409 -12.23 -1.02 -23.41
C ASP A 409 -12.89 -0.62 -22.08
N VAL A 410 -13.59 0.52 -22.05
CA VAL A 410 -14.29 1.01 -20.85
C VAL A 410 -15.41 0.05 -20.44
N ALA A 411 -16.27 -0.35 -21.38
CA ALA A 411 -17.34 -1.30 -21.09
C ALA A 411 -16.81 -2.67 -20.64
N ILE A 412 -15.65 -3.09 -21.17
CA ILE A 412 -14.99 -4.33 -20.73
C ILE A 412 -14.51 -4.21 -19.29
N GLU A 413 -13.89 -3.10 -18.91
CA GLU A 413 -13.41 -2.88 -17.54
C GLU A 413 -14.55 -2.78 -16.53
N GLU A 414 -15.62 -2.04 -16.84
CA GLU A 414 -16.84 -1.98 -16.03
C GLU A 414 -17.43 -3.37 -15.80
N GLU A 415 -17.47 -4.19 -16.85
CA GLU A 415 -18.00 -5.54 -16.74
C GLU A 415 -17.07 -6.48 -15.95
N VAL A 416 -15.76 -6.38 -16.18
CA VAL A 416 -14.78 -7.14 -15.39
C VAL A 416 -14.88 -6.77 -13.92
N PHE A 417 -15.12 -5.50 -13.58
CA PHE A 417 -15.38 -5.05 -12.22
C PHE A 417 -16.59 -5.78 -11.61
N LYS A 418 -17.74 -5.79 -12.29
CA LYS A 418 -18.93 -6.56 -11.86
C LYS A 418 -18.64 -8.03 -11.62
N ILE A 419 -17.93 -8.68 -12.55
CA ILE A 419 -17.60 -10.11 -12.46
C ILE A 419 -16.68 -10.37 -11.26
N VAL A 420 -15.72 -9.49 -10.97
CA VAL A 420 -14.86 -9.61 -9.79
C VAL A 420 -15.66 -9.40 -8.51
N THR A 421 -16.47 -8.34 -8.43
CA THR A 421 -17.36 -8.07 -7.29
C THR A 421 -18.25 -9.28 -6.96
N MET A 422 -18.93 -9.81 -7.98
CA MET A 422 -19.78 -11.00 -7.81
C MET A 422 -18.96 -12.25 -7.44
N PHE A 423 -17.75 -12.40 -7.98
CA PHE A 423 -16.85 -13.50 -7.61
C PHE A 423 -16.43 -13.43 -6.13
N TYR A 424 -16.12 -12.25 -5.59
CA TYR A 424 -15.85 -12.09 -4.16
C TYR A 424 -17.07 -12.43 -3.31
N HIS A 425 -18.24 -11.94 -3.70
CA HIS A 425 -19.49 -12.18 -2.99
C HIS A 425 -19.84 -13.67 -2.91
N ASP A 426 -19.82 -14.38 -4.03
CA ASP A 426 -20.34 -15.75 -4.13
C ASP A 426 -19.32 -16.84 -3.80
N CYS A 427 -18.03 -16.58 -4.06
CA CYS A 427 -17.03 -17.64 -4.20
C CYS A 427 -15.94 -17.61 -3.14
N LEU A 428 -15.59 -16.42 -2.65
CA LEU A 428 -14.47 -16.24 -1.75
C LEU A 428 -14.98 -16.21 -0.29
N PRO A 429 -14.33 -16.94 0.64
CA PRO A 429 -14.81 -17.04 2.03
C PRO A 429 -14.82 -15.69 2.76
N GLY A 430 -14.02 -14.74 2.31
CA GLY A 430 -14.00 -13.35 2.79
C GLY A 430 -15.22 -12.53 2.39
N GLY A 431 -16.00 -12.96 1.38
CA GLY A 431 -17.06 -12.15 0.80
C GLY A 431 -16.55 -10.85 0.17
N LEU A 432 -17.48 -9.96 -0.19
CA LEU A 432 -17.17 -8.56 -0.48
C LEU A 432 -16.84 -7.85 0.84
N HIS A 433 -15.68 -7.19 0.90
CA HIS A 433 -15.01 -6.64 2.09
C HIS A 433 -15.76 -6.80 3.45
N LYS A 434 -15.64 -7.95 4.13
CA LYS A 434 -16.22 -8.16 5.48
C LYS A 434 -15.57 -7.24 6.53
N ALA A 435 -16.11 -6.04 6.69
CA ALA A 435 -15.77 -5.11 7.77
C ALA A 435 -17.03 -4.76 8.58
N SER A 436 -16.88 -4.56 9.89
CA SER A 436 -18.00 -4.10 10.72
C SER A 436 -18.31 -2.62 10.43
N PRO A 437 -19.57 -2.15 10.60
CA PRO A 437 -19.89 -0.73 10.45
C PRO A 437 -19.01 0.18 11.33
N ARG A 438 -18.64 -0.29 12.52
CA ARG A 438 -17.70 0.40 13.41
C ARG A 438 -16.30 0.53 12.79
N ALA A 439 -15.83 -0.53 12.14
CA ALA A 439 -14.53 -0.54 11.47
C ALA A 439 -14.50 0.42 10.27
N LEU A 440 -15.58 0.44 9.49
CA LEU A 440 -15.72 1.32 8.34
C LEU A 440 -15.78 2.78 8.80
N ALA A 441 -16.63 3.10 9.79
CA ALA A 441 -16.73 4.44 10.35
C ALA A 441 -15.41 4.95 10.96
N HIS A 442 -14.62 4.08 11.59
CA HIS A 442 -13.32 4.44 12.17
C HIS A 442 -12.30 4.89 11.12
N TRP A 443 -12.41 4.37 9.90
CA TRP A 443 -11.57 4.73 8.76
C TRP A 443 -12.28 5.67 7.77
N HIS A 444 -13.39 6.27 8.21
CA HIS A 444 -14.24 7.15 7.39
C HIS A 444 -14.69 6.54 6.05
N ILE A 445 -14.71 5.21 5.97
CA ILE A 445 -15.22 4.48 4.81
C ILE A 445 -16.74 4.44 4.93
N VAL A 446 -17.42 5.01 3.95
CA VAL A 446 -18.89 4.95 3.83
C VAL A 446 -19.23 3.84 2.81
N PRO A 447 -19.78 2.70 3.24
CA PRO A 447 -20.05 1.57 2.33
C PRO A 447 -21.04 1.93 1.21
N GLU A 448 -21.99 2.83 1.47
CA GLU A 448 -22.92 3.33 0.46
C GLU A 448 -22.22 4.13 -0.65
N GLU A 449 -20.99 4.59 -0.40
CA GLU A 449 -20.12 5.28 -1.36
C GLU A 449 -19.07 4.33 -1.98
N SER A 450 -18.95 3.08 -1.47
CA SER A 450 -18.09 2.05 -2.06
C SER A 450 -18.64 1.62 -3.42
N LYS A 451 -17.83 1.80 -4.47
CA LYS A 451 -18.16 1.36 -5.82
C LYS A 451 -18.49 -0.13 -5.88
N ALA A 452 -17.78 -0.96 -5.10
CA ALA A 452 -18.01 -2.40 -5.08
C ALA A 452 -19.38 -2.76 -4.49
N ASP A 453 -19.80 -2.09 -3.42
CA ASP A 453 -21.10 -2.30 -2.78
C ASP A 453 -22.25 -1.81 -3.67
N ALA A 454 -22.09 -0.63 -4.30
CA ALA A 454 -23.05 -0.11 -5.27
C ALA A 454 -23.22 -1.05 -6.48
N VAL A 455 -22.11 -1.57 -7.02
CA VAL A 455 -22.12 -2.55 -8.11
C VAL A 455 -22.77 -3.86 -7.68
N LEU A 456 -22.48 -4.36 -6.48
CA LEU A 456 -23.11 -5.57 -5.98
C LEU A 456 -24.62 -5.39 -5.84
N ALA A 457 -25.07 -4.27 -5.25
CA ALA A 457 -26.48 -3.95 -5.09
C ALA A 457 -27.21 -3.92 -6.43
N SER A 458 -26.64 -3.26 -7.46
CA SER A 458 -27.25 -3.18 -8.79
C SER A 458 -27.30 -4.51 -9.54
N ILE A 459 -26.34 -5.42 -9.28
CA ILE A 459 -26.41 -6.78 -9.84
C ILE A 459 -27.51 -7.58 -9.13
N LEU A 460 -27.61 -7.46 -7.79
CA LEU A 460 -28.57 -8.23 -6.99
C LEU A 460 -30.02 -7.78 -7.18
N ASP A 461 -30.28 -6.49 -7.39
CA ASP A 461 -31.62 -5.96 -7.67
C ASP A 461 -32.02 -6.06 -9.15
N GLY A 462 -31.07 -6.43 -10.02
CA GLY A 462 -31.28 -6.61 -11.46
C GLY A 462 -31.29 -5.32 -12.28
N SER A 463 -30.97 -4.17 -11.69
CA SER A 463 -30.89 -2.89 -12.41
C SER A 463 -29.67 -2.81 -13.33
N ASP A 464 -28.57 -3.48 -12.98
CA ASP A 464 -27.39 -3.59 -13.84
C ASP A 464 -26.72 -4.98 -13.73
N PRO A 465 -27.31 -6.02 -14.35
CA PRO A 465 -26.78 -7.37 -14.32
C PRO A 465 -25.46 -7.49 -15.10
N ILE A 466 -24.74 -8.60 -14.87
CA ILE A 466 -23.60 -8.99 -15.72
C ILE A 466 -24.16 -9.46 -17.08
N ARG A 467 -23.78 -8.74 -18.14
CA ARG A 467 -24.22 -8.88 -19.53
C ARG A 467 -23.30 -9.78 -20.37
N LEU A 468 -22.06 -10.03 -19.94
CA LEU A 468 -21.11 -10.83 -20.70
C LEU A 468 -21.55 -12.30 -20.76
N PRO A 469 -21.85 -12.87 -21.94
CA PRO A 469 -22.25 -14.26 -22.04
C PRO A 469 -21.09 -15.20 -21.65
N GLY A 470 -21.41 -16.27 -20.92
CA GLY A 470 -20.45 -17.31 -20.57
C GLY A 470 -19.49 -16.96 -19.42
N TRP A 471 -19.73 -15.84 -18.71
CA TRP A 471 -18.84 -15.39 -17.64
C TRP A 471 -18.75 -16.40 -16.48
N GLN A 472 -19.86 -17.07 -16.15
CA GLN A 472 -19.89 -18.09 -15.11
C GLN A 472 -19.02 -19.30 -15.48
N GLU A 473 -19.04 -19.74 -16.73
CA GLU A 473 -18.22 -20.85 -17.23
C GLU A 473 -16.74 -20.48 -17.24
N ILE A 474 -16.42 -19.24 -17.58
CA ILE A 474 -15.05 -18.70 -17.52
C ILE A 474 -14.57 -18.68 -16.06
N ASN A 475 -15.37 -18.18 -15.12
CA ASN A 475 -15.06 -18.23 -13.69
C ASN A 475 -14.88 -19.66 -13.18
N ALA A 476 -15.76 -20.59 -13.57
CA ALA A 476 -15.67 -22.00 -13.17
C ALA A 476 -14.38 -22.65 -13.69
N LYS A 477 -13.97 -22.33 -14.92
CA LYS A 477 -12.78 -22.88 -15.56
C LYS A 477 -11.48 -22.37 -14.93
N TYR A 478 -11.38 -21.07 -14.66
CA TYR A 478 -10.11 -20.46 -14.25
C TYR A 478 -10.03 -20.08 -12.77
N LEU A 479 -11.15 -19.76 -12.11
CA LEU A 479 -11.18 -19.37 -10.71
C LEU A 479 -11.85 -20.44 -9.83
N SER A 480 -12.25 -21.57 -10.42
CA SER A 480 -12.86 -22.70 -9.70
C SER A 480 -14.15 -22.32 -8.95
N CYS A 481 -14.88 -21.29 -9.42
CA CYS A 481 -16.15 -20.89 -8.85
C CYS A 481 -17.33 -21.13 -9.80
N LYS A 482 -18.39 -21.74 -9.27
CA LYS A 482 -19.72 -21.76 -9.89
C LYS A 482 -20.63 -20.89 -9.02
N PRO A 483 -21.10 -19.72 -9.51
CA PRO A 483 -21.97 -18.85 -8.72
C PRO A 483 -23.29 -19.55 -8.35
N ARG A 484 -23.96 -19.04 -7.32
CA ARG A 484 -25.21 -19.65 -6.82
C ARG A 484 -26.32 -19.52 -7.88
N ARG A 485 -27.17 -20.56 -8.01
CA ARG A 485 -28.31 -20.54 -8.96
C ARG A 485 -29.27 -19.40 -8.59
N GLY A 486 -29.51 -18.45 -9.50
CA GLY A 486 -30.50 -17.38 -9.32
C GLY A 486 -30.13 -16.01 -9.91
N HIS A 487 -28.85 -15.78 -10.21
CA HIS A 487 -28.37 -14.54 -10.85
C HIS A 487 -28.30 -14.73 -12.37
N HIS A 488 -29.40 -14.47 -13.07
CA HIS A 488 -29.51 -14.56 -14.53
C HIS A 488 -29.63 -13.18 -15.16
#